data_AF-A0A969VZ09-F1
#
_entry.id   AF-A0A969VZ09-F1
#
_cell.length_a   1.000
_cell.length_b   1.000
_cell.length_c   1.000
_cell.angle_alpha   90.00
_cell.angle_beta   90.00
_cell.angle_gamma   90.00
#
_symmetry.space_group_name_H-M   'P 1'
#
loop_
_entity.id
_entity.type
_entity.pdbx_description
1 polymer ?
#
loop_
_entity_poly.entity_id
_entity_poly.type
_entity_poly.pdbx_seq_one_letter_code
_entity_poly.pdbx_strand_id
1 'polypeptide(L)'
;MKKLIVAVALALLAQPALAEDAPKWSLAIHGGAGTLDPDKMTPERRAEYEAALQAALDAGAKVLAEGGSAMDAVKAAIIPMEDSPLFNAGKGAVFTWDGTNELDASIMDGRDRSAGAIAGVKTVKNPILLADTVRTASPHVML
;
A
#
# COMPACT_ATOMS: atom_id res chain seq x y z
N MET A 1 10.73 -38.60 43.89
CA MET A 1 11.61 -37.85 42.97
C MET A 1 11.19 -37.98 41.50
N LYS A 2 11.09 -39.19 40.91
CA LYS A 2 10.65 -39.35 39.50
C LYS A 2 9.24 -38.78 39.20
N LYS A 3 8.26 -38.96 40.09
CA LYS A 3 6.90 -38.40 39.92
C LYS A 3 6.85 -36.86 40.01
N LEU A 4 7.79 -36.23 40.71
CA LEU A 4 7.87 -34.78 40.85
C LEU A 4 8.48 -34.13 39.60
N ILE A 5 9.47 -34.79 38.97
CA ILE A 5 10.10 -34.35 37.72
C ILE A 5 9.10 -34.41 36.55
N VAL A 6 8.24 -35.44 36.49
CA VAL A 6 7.22 -35.57 35.44
C VAL A 6 6.14 -34.49 35.54
N ALA A 7 5.75 -34.09 36.76
CA ALA A 7 4.73 -33.06 36.95
C ALA A 7 5.21 -31.66 36.52
N VAL A 8 6.49 -31.35 36.74
CA VAL A 8 7.09 -30.07 36.29
C VAL A 8 7.23 -30.04 34.75
N ALA A 9 7.57 -31.18 34.12
CA ALA A 9 7.68 -31.26 32.67
C ALA A 9 6.33 -31.11 31.94
N LEU A 10 5.22 -31.61 32.51
CA LEU A 10 3.88 -31.41 31.93
C LEU A 10 3.39 -29.95 32.06
N ALA A 11 3.76 -29.25 33.13
CA ALA A 11 3.36 -27.85 33.33
C ALA A 11 4.08 -26.89 32.36
N LEU A 12 5.27 -27.25 31.86
CA LEU A 12 6.01 -26.47 30.86
C LEU A 12 5.49 -26.63 29.42
N LEU A 13 4.65 -27.64 29.15
CA LEU A 13 4.06 -27.89 27.82
C LEU A 13 2.69 -27.22 27.64
N ALA A 14 2.08 -26.70 28.70
CA ALA A 14 0.80 -26.02 28.67
C ALA A 14 1.00 -24.50 28.69
N GLN A 15 1.71 -23.96 27.70
CA GLN A 15 1.58 -22.53 27.42
C GLN A 15 0.23 -22.34 26.70
N PRO A 16 -0.69 -21.50 27.22
CA PRO A 16 -1.85 -21.12 26.45
C PRO A 16 -1.35 -20.48 25.16
N ALA A 17 -1.82 -20.95 24.01
CA ALA A 17 -1.71 -20.20 22.77
C ALA A 17 -2.43 -18.88 23.03
N LEU A 18 -1.66 -17.82 23.29
CA LEU A 18 -2.20 -16.47 23.32
C LEU A 18 -2.72 -16.24 21.90
N ALA A 19 -4.05 -16.15 21.76
CA ALA A 19 -4.63 -15.65 20.54
C ALA A 19 -4.00 -14.28 20.29
N GLU A 20 -3.32 -14.10 19.15
CA GLU A 20 -2.93 -12.76 18.73
C GLU A 20 -4.20 -11.92 18.65
N ASP A 21 -4.23 -10.82 19.41
CA ASP A 21 -5.29 -9.83 19.26
C ASP A 21 -5.36 -9.44 17.79
N ALA A 22 -6.57 -9.45 17.23
CA ALA A 22 -6.77 -9.04 15.85
C ALA A 22 -6.13 -7.65 15.63
N PRO A 23 -5.43 -7.44 14.50
CA PRO A 23 -4.75 -6.17 14.25
C PRO A 23 -5.75 -5.01 14.34
N LYS A 24 -5.41 -3.97 15.10
CA LYS A 24 -6.25 -2.77 15.31
C LYS A 24 -6.16 -1.78 14.15
N TRP A 25 -5.92 -2.27 12.93
CA TRP A 25 -5.77 -1.45 11.74
C TRP A 25 -6.59 -2.02 10.59
N SER A 26 -6.89 -1.17 9.62
CA SER A 26 -7.53 -1.55 8.37
C SER A 26 -6.87 -0.77 7.24
N LEU A 27 -6.65 -1.45 6.12
CA LEU A 27 -6.05 -0.89 4.91
C LEU A 27 -6.92 -1.29 3.72
N ALA A 28 -7.21 -0.32 2.86
CA ALA A 28 -7.91 -0.53 1.60
C ALA A 28 -7.15 0.16 0.47
N ILE A 29 -7.18 -0.44 -0.71
CA ILE A 29 -6.53 0.07 -1.93
C ILE A 29 -7.49 -0.06 -3.11
N HIS A 30 -7.26 0.68 -4.20
CA HIS A 30 -7.98 0.48 -5.47
C HIS A 30 -7.04 0.67 -6.67
N GLY A 31 -7.27 -0.11 -7.74
CA GLY A 31 -6.56 0.02 -9.03
C GLY A 31 -7.24 0.94 -10.04
N GLY A 32 -8.36 1.58 -9.67
CA GLY A 32 -9.21 2.38 -10.55
C GLY A 32 -10.56 1.70 -10.84
N ALA A 33 -11.55 2.49 -11.27
CA ALA A 33 -12.90 2.03 -11.58
C ALA A 33 -13.33 2.46 -12.99
N GLY A 34 -14.08 1.62 -13.69
CA GLY A 34 -14.79 1.95 -14.93
C GLY A 34 -14.12 1.54 -16.26
N THR A 35 -12.80 1.43 -16.33
CA THR A 35 -12.09 1.17 -17.61
C THR A 35 -11.91 -0.31 -17.96
N LEU A 36 -12.33 -1.22 -17.08
CA LEU A 36 -12.20 -2.66 -17.28
C LEU A 36 -13.38 -3.20 -18.08
N ASP A 37 -13.14 -3.46 -19.36
CA ASP A 37 -14.06 -4.16 -20.26
C ASP A 37 -14.18 -5.63 -19.83
N PRO A 38 -15.35 -6.09 -19.36
CA PRO A 38 -15.55 -7.46 -18.90
C PRO A 38 -15.25 -8.50 -19.98
N ASP A 39 -15.52 -8.18 -21.26
CA ASP A 39 -15.32 -9.11 -22.37
C ASP A 39 -13.83 -9.33 -22.66
N LYS A 40 -12.96 -8.39 -22.23
CA LYS A 40 -11.49 -8.48 -22.37
C LYS A 40 -10.81 -8.97 -21.09
N MET A 41 -11.57 -9.37 -20.06
CA MET A 41 -11.05 -9.83 -18.78
C MET A 41 -10.94 -11.36 -18.75
N THR A 42 -9.87 -11.89 -19.33
CA THR A 42 -9.58 -13.33 -19.23
C THR A 42 -9.22 -13.72 -17.78
N PRO A 43 -9.35 -15.00 -17.39
CA PRO A 43 -8.94 -15.48 -16.07
C PRO A 43 -7.47 -15.14 -15.74
N GLU A 44 -6.58 -15.21 -16.73
CA GLU A 44 -5.16 -14.91 -16.57
C GLU A 44 -4.96 -13.43 -16.28
N ARG A 45 -5.61 -12.55 -17.06
CA ARG A 45 -5.53 -11.10 -16.84
C ARG A 45 -6.10 -10.70 -15.49
N ARG A 46 -7.20 -11.34 -15.06
CA ARG A 46 -7.76 -11.15 -13.73
C ARG A 46 -6.75 -11.54 -12.64
N ALA A 47 -6.12 -12.71 -12.78
CA ALA A 47 -5.12 -13.18 -11.84
C ALA A 47 -3.90 -12.23 -11.77
N GLU A 48 -3.48 -11.64 -12.89
CA GLU A 48 -2.42 -10.61 -12.90
C GLU A 48 -2.81 -9.37 -12.09
N TYR A 49 -4.02 -8.84 -12.27
CA TYR A 49 -4.52 -7.71 -11.48
C TYR A 49 -4.65 -8.05 -9.99
N GLU A 50 -5.21 -9.21 -9.67
CA GLU A 50 -5.39 -9.66 -8.29
C GLU A 50 -4.04 -9.87 -7.59
N ALA A 51 -3.06 -10.46 -8.27
CA ALA A 51 -1.71 -10.62 -7.74
C ALA A 51 -1.02 -9.27 -7.52
N ALA A 52 -1.16 -8.31 -8.45
CA ALA A 52 -0.59 -6.98 -8.31
C ALA A 52 -1.24 -6.18 -7.17
N LEU A 53 -2.56 -6.27 -7.01
CA LEU A 53 -3.28 -5.69 -5.87
C LEU A 53 -2.87 -6.34 -4.56
N GLN A 54 -2.74 -7.66 -4.52
CA GLN A 54 -2.29 -8.37 -3.32
C GLN A 54 -0.88 -7.95 -2.92
N ALA A 55 0.06 -7.84 -3.87
CA ALA A 55 1.42 -7.38 -3.58
C ALA A 55 1.45 -5.95 -3.00
N ALA A 56 0.61 -5.05 -3.52
CA ALA A 56 0.45 -3.70 -2.99
C ALA A 56 -0.14 -3.71 -1.58
N LEU A 57 -1.19 -4.50 -1.35
CA LEU A 57 -1.83 -4.64 -0.06
C LEU A 57 -0.87 -5.23 0.98
N ASP A 58 -0.11 -6.26 0.62
CA ASP A 58 0.88 -6.92 1.47
C ASP A 58 2.00 -5.95 1.86
N ALA A 59 2.47 -5.11 0.93
CA ALA A 59 3.50 -4.11 1.21
C ALA A 59 3.04 -3.10 2.28
N GLY A 60 1.82 -2.58 2.17
CA GLY A 60 1.25 -1.68 3.19
C GLY A 60 0.91 -2.38 4.50
N ALA A 61 0.33 -3.59 4.43
CA ALA A 61 -0.02 -4.39 5.59
C ALA A 61 1.20 -4.78 6.42
N LYS A 62 2.32 -5.10 5.76
CA LYS A 62 3.60 -5.38 6.43
C LYS A 62 4.05 -4.20 7.30
N VAL A 63 4.00 -2.98 6.77
CA VAL A 63 4.36 -1.77 7.53
C VAL A 63 3.50 -1.64 8.79
N LEU A 64 2.18 -1.86 8.68
CA LEU A 64 1.26 -1.77 9.82
C LEU A 64 1.50 -2.90 10.84
N ALA A 65 1.77 -4.12 10.37
CA ALA A 65 2.07 -5.27 11.21
C ALA A 65 3.37 -5.08 12.02
N GLU A 66 4.36 -4.38 11.45
CA GLU A 66 5.61 -4.02 12.11
C GLU A 66 5.51 -2.76 13.00
N GLY A 67 4.30 -2.21 13.18
CA GLY A 67 4.05 -1.03 14.02
C GLY A 67 4.38 0.31 13.35
N GLY A 68 4.56 0.31 12.03
CA GLY A 68 4.76 1.51 11.23
C GLY A 68 3.52 2.41 11.14
N SER A 69 3.72 3.62 10.61
CA SER A 69 2.65 4.62 10.53
C SER A 69 1.69 4.35 9.36
N ALA A 70 0.45 4.85 9.45
CA ALA A 70 -0.49 4.82 8.33
C ALA A 70 0.07 5.52 7.08
N MET A 71 0.85 6.59 7.27
CA MET A 71 1.50 7.33 6.18
C MET A 71 2.55 6.48 5.45
N ASP A 72 3.32 5.69 6.19
CA ASP A 72 4.30 4.79 5.58
C ASP A 72 3.62 3.60 4.90
N ALA A 73 2.53 3.10 5.48
CA ALA A 73 1.75 2.01 4.91
C ALA A 73 1.10 2.39 3.57
N VAL A 74 0.50 3.58 3.46
CA VAL A 74 -0.10 4.02 2.18
C VAL A 74 0.97 4.26 1.11
N LYS A 75 2.12 4.84 1.47
CA LYS A 75 3.25 4.97 0.53
C LYS A 75 3.75 3.60 0.06
N ALA A 76 3.94 2.67 0.99
CA ALA A 76 4.38 1.31 0.68
C ALA A 76 3.39 0.54 -0.21
N ALA A 77 2.10 0.79 -0.06
CA ALA A 77 1.07 0.20 -0.93
C ALA A 77 1.01 0.86 -2.32
N ILE A 78 1.16 2.18 -2.42
CA ILE A 78 1.03 2.91 -3.69
C ILE A 78 2.25 2.71 -4.60
N ILE A 79 3.48 2.65 -4.05
CA ILE A 79 4.71 2.47 -4.84
C ILE A 79 4.66 1.28 -5.81
N PRO A 80 4.32 0.03 -5.40
CA PRO A 80 4.22 -1.09 -6.34
C PRO A 80 3.09 -0.92 -7.35
N MET A 81 2.06 -0.13 -7.03
CA MET A 81 0.99 0.19 -7.99
C MET A 81 1.48 1.17 -9.06
N GLU A 82 2.21 2.23 -8.68
CA GLU A 82 2.86 3.16 -9.62
C GLU A 82 3.95 2.48 -10.46
N ASP A 83 4.66 1.51 -9.89
CA ASP A 83 5.70 0.75 -10.60
C ASP A 83 5.12 -0.30 -11.56
N SER A 84 3.82 -0.61 -11.45
CA SER A 84 3.13 -1.62 -12.26
C SER A 84 2.55 -1.00 -13.54
N PRO A 85 2.78 -1.60 -14.72
CA PRO A 85 2.14 -1.17 -15.95
C PRO A 85 0.64 -1.50 -16.01
N LEU A 86 0.10 -2.25 -15.04
CA LEU A 86 -1.31 -2.64 -15.01
C LEU A 86 -2.23 -1.51 -14.53
N PHE A 87 -1.71 -0.56 -13.75
CA PHE A 87 -2.52 0.51 -13.17
C PHE A 87 -2.22 1.83 -13.86
N ASN A 88 -3.24 2.66 -14.04
CA ASN A 88 -3.10 4.00 -14.60
C ASN A 88 -2.51 4.98 -13.56
N ALA A 89 -1.24 4.77 -13.21
CA ALA A 89 -0.43 5.60 -12.35
C ALA A 89 1.05 5.31 -12.64
N GLY A 90 1.94 6.30 -12.45
CA GLY A 90 3.38 6.12 -12.64
C GLY A 90 3.73 5.50 -14.00
N LYS A 91 4.31 4.30 -13.98
CA LYS A 91 4.74 3.54 -15.16
C LYS A 91 3.61 3.18 -16.12
N GLY A 92 2.41 2.88 -15.60
CA GLY A 92 1.25 2.49 -16.40
C GLY A 92 0.35 3.65 -16.83
N ALA A 93 0.81 4.89 -16.64
CA ALA A 93 0.02 6.08 -16.94
C ALA A 93 -0.45 6.14 -18.41
N VAL A 94 -1.68 6.58 -18.59
CA VAL A 94 -2.25 6.87 -19.91
C VAL A 94 -1.59 8.10 -20.55
N PHE A 95 -1.79 8.23 -21.86
CA PHE A 95 -1.26 9.34 -22.64
C PHE A 95 -2.24 10.51 -22.69
N THR A 96 -1.69 11.73 -22.67
CA THR A 96 -2.38 12.95 -23.05
C THR A 96 -2.68 12.97 -24.55
N TRP A 97 -3.45 13.96 -25.00
CA TRP A 97 -3.71 14.18 -26.43
C TRP A 97 -2.42 14.30 -27.25
N ASP A 98 -1.38 14.92 -26.69
CA ASP A 98 -0.08 15.11 -27.34
C ASP A 98 0.84 13.87 -27.24
N GLY A 99 0.33 12.74 -26.74
CA GLY A 99 1.09 11.50 -26.65
C GLY A 99 2.16 11.50 -25.55
N THR A 100 2.01 12.34 -24.51
CA THR A 100 2.92 12.37 -23.35
C THR A 100 2.25 11.84 -22.09
N ASN A 101 3.01 11.54 -21.04
CA ASN A 101 2.45 11.25 -19.72
C ASN A 101 2.56 12.48 -18.82
N GLU A 102 1.48 12.78 -18.11
CA GLU A 102 1.38 13.83 -17.10
C GLU A 102 0.77 13.21 -15.85
N LEU A 103 1.49 13.27 -14.74
CA LEU A 103 1.18 12.53 -13.53
C LEU A 103 0.77 13.47 -12.41
N ASP A 104 -0.27 13.06 -11.70
CA ASP A 104 -0.79 13.75 -10.53
C ASP A 104 -0.78 12.80 -9.34
N ALA A 105 -0.56 13.32 -8.13
CA ALA A 105 -0.67 12.56 -6.90
C ALA A 105 -0.94 13.48 -5.72
N SER A 106 -1.59 12.94 -4.68
CA SER A 106 -1.84 13.65 -3.43
C SER A 106 -1.77 12.71 -2.24
N ILE A 107 -1.35 13.22 -1.09
CA ILE A 107 -1.29 12.49 0.17
C ILE A 107 -1.67 13.42 1.33
N MET A 108 -2.33 12.86 2.36
CA MET A 108 -2.79 13.62 3.53
C MET A 108 -2.66 12.79 4.80
N ASP A 109 -2.12 13.39 5.86
CA ASP A 109 -2.12 12.81 7.21
C ASP A 109 -3.33 13.32 7.99
N GLY A 110 -4.21 12.40 8.37
CA GLY A 110 -5.43 12.73 9.12
C GLY A 110 -5.18 13.21 10.55
N ARG A 111 -4.00 12.96 11.13
CA ARG A 111 -3.69 13.32 12.53
C ARG A 111 -3.50 14.82 12.72
N ASP A 112 -2.82 15.47 11.78
CA ASP A 112 -2.49 16.90 11.82
C ASP A 112 -3.07 17.70 10.64
N ARG A 113 -3.72 17.02 9.69
CA ARG A 113 -4.27 17.58 8.45
C ARG A 113 -3.22 18.13 7.49
N SER A 114 -1.94 17.76 7.67
CA SER A 114 -0.90 18.07 6.70
C SER A 114 -1.19 17.33 5.39
N ALA A 115 -1.01 18.01 4.27
CA ALA A 115 -1.27 17.48 2.94
C ALA A 115 -0.19 17.93 1.95
N GLY A 116 0.01 17.12 0.91
CA GLY A 116 0.90 17.42 -0.20
C GLY A 116 0.35 16.85 -1.49
N ALA A 117 0.55 17.58 -2.59
CA ALA A 117 0.07 17.23 -3.90
C ALA A 117 1.00 17.77 -4.99
N ILE A 118 0.98 17.08 -6.13
CA ILE A 118 1.65 17.50 -7.37
C ILE A 118 0.71 17.26 -8.54
N ALA A 119 0.88 18.07 -9.60
CA ALA A 119 0.20 17.85 -10.87
C ALA A 119 1.11 18.04 -12.07
N GLY A 120 0.81 17.35 -13.17
CA GLY A 120 1.46 17.55 -14.47
C GLY A 120 2.95 17.20 -14.52
N VAL A 121 3.47 16.42 -13.57
CA VAL A 121 4.88 16.03 -13.58
C VAL A 121 5.11 14.91 -14.59
N LYS A 122 6.26 14.94 -15.29
CA LYS A 122 6.52 14.02 -16.42
C LYS A 122 7.63 13.00 -16.16
N THR A 123 8.52 13.27 -15.19
CA THR A 123 9.79 12.52 -15.03
C THR A 123 9.93 11.84 -13.68
N VAL A 124 8.94 11.97 -12.81
CA VAL A 124 8.98 11.45 -11.44
C VAL A 124 8.51 9.99 -11.47
N LYS A 125 9.39 9.06 -11.08
CA LYS A 125 9.08 7.62 -11.07
C LYS A 125 7.88 7.28 -10.17
N ASN A 126 7.86 7.86 -8.97
CA ASN A 126 6.84 7.61 -7.96
C ASN A 126 6.21 8.94 -7.49
N PRO A 127 5.20 9.45 -8.21
CA PRO A 127 4.51 10.71 -7.90
C PRO A 127 4.08 10.86 -6.43
N ILE A 128 3.62 9.78 -5.78
CA ILE A 128 3.19 9.82 -4.37
C ILE A 128 4.31 10.27 -3.41
N LEU A 129 5.57 9.91 -3.70
CA LEU A 129 6.72 10.29 -2.89
C LEU A 129 7.06 11.77 -3.06
N LEU A 130 6.86 12.32 -4.27
CA LEU A 130 7.01 13.75 -4.48
C LEU A 130 5.88 14.53 -3.79
N ALA A 131 4.64 14.04 -3.84
CA ALA A 131 3.54 14.62 -3.07
C ALA A 131 3.83 14.63 -1.56
N ASP A 132 4.41 13.56 -1.00
CA ASP A 132 4.85 13.54 0.41
C ASP A 132 6.01 14.51 0.69
N THR A 133 6.88 14.73 -0.29
CA THR A 133 7.96 15.73 -0.21
C THR A 133 7.38 17.14 -0.16
N VAL A 134 6.34 17.45 -0.96
CA VAL A 134 5.63 18.74 -0.88
C VAL A 134 5.06 18.94 0.54
N ARG A 135 4.43 17.91 1.11
CA ARG A 135 3.86 17.94 2.47
C ARG A 135 4.89 18.19 3.58
N THR A 136 6.10 17.63 3.45
CA THR A 136 7.07 17.55 4.55
C THR A 136 8.27 18.49 4.41
N ALA A 137 8.58 18.92 3.19
CA ALA A 137 9.77 19.70 2.87
C ALA A 137 9.45 21.01 2.13
N SER A 138 8.20 21.46 2.17
CA SER A 138 7.77 22.74 1.61
C SER A 138 6.74 23.44 2.52
N PRO A 139 6.54 24.75 2.39
CA PRO A 139 5.45 25.46 3.06
C PRO A 139 4.11 25.38 2.31
N HIS A 140 4.04 24.64 1.20
CA HIS A 140 2.89 24.58 0.30
C HIS A 140 2.19 23.22 0.37
N VAL A 141 0.91 23.19 -0.06
CA VAL A 141 0.13 21.95 -0.17
C VAL A 141 0.20 21.36 -1.58
N MET A 142 0.23 22.19 -2.62
CA MET A 142 0.21 21.73 -4.01
C MET A 142 1.22 22.51 -4.83
N LEU A 143 1.97 21.81 -5.67
CA LEU A 143 2.90 22.36 -6.67
C LEU A 143 2.58 21.84 -8.08
#